data_AF-A0A9P8K462-F1
#
_entry.id   AF-A0A9P8K462-F1
#
_cell.length_a   1.000
_cell.length_b   1.000
_cell.length_c   1.000
_cell.angle_alpha   90.00
_cell.angle_beta   90.00
_cell.angle_gamma   90.00
#
_symmetry.space_group_name_H-M   'P 1'
#
loop_
_entity.id
_entity.type
_entity.pdbx_description
1 polymer ?
#
loop_
_entity_poly.entity_id
_entity_poly.type
_entity_poly.pdbx_seq_one_letter_code
_entity_poly.pdbx_strand_id
1 'polypeptide(L)'
;MTTLNEILALEQVEPNRFKGKFNPPRMGNVLPIAFGGYTIGVATQAACFDIPANFRLYAINGNFLGPAYTDRPVVVNTKVYRTTKTFTTKLVEVLQKQDDGKERVCLVALADFHVVEPESFMVYSAPPSMKYSPVEESWTPADRKKTMVKEKILTQAEVDTHDKMFSLMGDLIDMRFTTQGIHGQTLQGFAKGHKTTQEHLPLTERSSADWLRVREKVSTHSENVTNLAFLLDASISFTPLVLQSMPLTESGACSTLEFSLRFLTPEININDFHLREWKTYAGDAARTFSEARLWDSKGKMVASMSQTCILRPPKKAASKKSKL
;
A
#
# COMPACT_ATOMS: atom_id res chain seq x y z
N MET A 1 10.06 16.46 -10.65
CA MET A 1 9.18 15.66 -9.77
C MET A 1 9.92 14.39 -9.48
N THR A 2 9.94 13.93 -8.22
CA THR A 2 10.53 12.64 -7.87
C THR A 2 9.62 11.50 -8.36
N THR A 3 10.19 10.47 -8.99
CA THR A 3 9.40 9.31 -9.49
C THR A 3 9.42 8.12 -8.52
N LEU A 4 8.56 7.10 -8.70
CA LEU A 4 8.61 5.89 -7.88
C LEU A 4 9.91 5.13 -8.14
N ASN A 5 10.35 5.05 -9.39
CA ASN A 5 11.63 4.43 -9.74
C ASN A 5 12.80 5.12 -9.02
N GLU A 6 12.78 6.44 -8.89
CA GLU A 6 13.78 7.17 -8.10
C GLU A 6 13.66 6.86 -6.61
N ILE A 7 12.45 6.92 -6.03
CA ILE A 7 12.20 6.60 -4.62
C ILE A 7 12.73 5.20 -4.27
N LEU A 8 12.50 4.23 -5.14
CA LEU A 8 12.84 2.82 -4.93
C LEU A 8 14.23 2.45 -5.46
N ALA A 9 15.01 3.42 -5.94
CA ALA A 9 16.31 3.18 -6.52
C ALA A 9 17.30 2.61 -5.49
N LEU A 10 17.91 1.50 -5.86
CA LEU A 10 18.94 0.82 -5.09
C LEU A 10 20.29 0.92 -5.80
N GLU A 11 21.36 1.01 -5.01
CA GLU A 11 22.75 0.83 -5.43
C GLU A 11 23.28 -0.47 -4.85
N GLN A 12 23.85 -1.35 -5.66
CA GLN A 12 24.52 -2.53 -5.15
C GLN A 12 25.86 -2.15 -4.54
N VAL A 13 26.03 -2.41 -3.25
CA VAL A 13 27.27 -2.08 -2.51
C VAL A 13 28.14 -3.31 -2.29
N GLU A 14 27.55 -4.49 -2.20
CA GLU A 14 28.24 -5.79 -2.14
C GLU A 14 27.38 -6.87 -2.84
N PRO A 15 27.91 -8.06 -3.12
CA PRO A 15 27.08 -9.18 -3.59
C PRO A 15 25.91 -9.43 -2.63
N ASN A 16 24.68 -9.41 -3.17
CA ASN A 16 23.44 -9.57 -2.42
C ASN A 16 23.13 -8.48 -1.37
N ARG A 17 23.80 -7.32 -1.42
CA ARG A 17 23.58 -6.20 -0.51
C ARG A 17 23.44 -4.88 -1.27
N PHE A 18 22.35 -4.17 -0.98
CA PHE A 18 21.96 -2.96 -1.69
C PHE A 18 21.70 -1.83 -0.72
N LYS A 19 21.93 -0.59 -1.14
CA LYS A 19 21.65 0.61 -0.37
C LYS A 19 20.65 1.49 -1.12
N GLY A 20 19.65 2.02 -0.42
CA GLY A 20 18.75 3.01 -0.97
C GLY A 20 19.50 4.27 -1.39
N LYS A 21 19.29 4.72 -2.64
CA LYS A 21 19.88 5.98 -3.13
C LYS A 21 19.23 7.21 -2.50
N PHE A 22 17.98 7.07 -2.08
CA PHE A 22 17.20 8.13 -1.45
C PHE A 22 16.64 7.67 -0.11
N ASN A 23 16.38 8.65 0.76
CA ASN A 23 15.75 8.39 2.04
C ASN A 23 14.26 7.99 1.85
N PRO A 24 13.72 7.16 2.75
CA PRO A 24 12.33 6.74 2.67
C PRO A 24 11.36 7.92 2.74
N PRO A 25 10.32 7.97 1.89
CA PRO A 25 9.27 8.97 2.01
C PRO A 25 8.33 8.65 3.18
N ARG A 26 7.64 9.66 3.67
CA ARG A 26 6.60 9.55 4.70
C ARG A 26 5.21 9.64 4.07
N MET A 27 4.27 8.83 4.55
CA MET A 27 2.85 8.96 4.22
C MET A 27 1.99 8.41 5.35
N GLY A 28 0.86 9.07 5.64
CA GLY A 28 -0.13 8.56 6.60
C GLY A 28 0.39 8.48 8.05
N ASN A 29 1.42 9.26 8.40
CA ASN A 29 1.96 9.30 9.76
C ASN A 29 2.52 10.69 10.06
N VAL A 30 2.33 11.16 11.29
CA VAL A 30 2.92 12.43 11.77
C VAL A 30 4.35 12.24 12.26
N LEU A 31 4.71 11.04 12.72
CA LEU A 31 6.07 10.69 13.12
C LEU A 31 6.99 10.59 11.88
N PRO A 32 8.32 10.80 12.02
CA PRO A 32 9.28 10.69 10.92
C PRO A 32 9.57 9.23 10.54
N ILE A 33 8.51 8.47 10.28
CA ILE A 33 8.53 7.04 9.95
C ILE A 33 8.19 6.88 8.47
N ALA A 34 8.94 6.01 7.81
CA ALA A 34 8.76 5.65 6.42
C ALA A 34 7.36 5.08 6.15
N PHE A 35 6.83 5.34 4.97
CA PHE A 35 5.67 4.61 4.46
C PHE A 35 6.01 3.13 4.28
N GLY A 36 5.13 2.21 4.74
CA GLY A 36 5.34 0.75 4.66
C GLY A 36 5.64 0.27 3.24
N GLY A 37 4.89 0.78 2.26
CA GLY A 37 5.07 0.48 0.85
C GLY A 37 6.46 0.80 0.32
N TYR A 38 7.19 1.77 0.91
CA TYR A 38 8.60 1.98 0.57
C TYR A 38 9.44 0.74 0.90
N THR A 39 9.32 0.20 2.12
CA THR A 39 10.12 -0.98 2.52
C THR A 39 9.72 -2.23 1.74
N ILE A 40 8.43 -2.39 1.40
CA ILE A 40 7.97 -3.48 0.52
C ILE A 40 8.53 -3.29 -0.90
N GLY A 41 8.51 -2.07 -1.43
CA GLY A 41 9.01 -1.74 -2.76
C GLY A 41 10.51 -2.01 -2.89
N VAL A 42 11.35 -1.51 -1.98
CA VAL A 42 12.80 -1.79 -2.02
C VAL A 42 13.14 -3.25 -1.77
N ALA A 43 12.36 -3.96 -0.94
CA ALA A 43 12.51 -5.40 -0.78
C ALA A 43 12.21 -6.15 -2.09
N THR A 44 11.13 -5.75 -2.77
CA THR A 44 10.74 -6.29 -4.08
C THR A 44 11.80 -6.00 -5.14
N GLN A 45 12.32 -4.77 -5.18
CA GLN A 45 13.37 -4.36 -6.11
C GLN A 45 14.65 -5.17 -5.92
N ALA A 46 15.10 -5.35 -4.69
CA ALA A 46 16.27 -6.17 -4.38
C ALA A 46 16.04 -7.65 -4.72
N ALA A 47 14.84 -8.19 -4.48
CA ALA A 47 14.51 -9.56 -4.85
C ALA A 47 14.58 -9.79 -6.37
N CYS A 48 14.13 -8.81 -7.16
CA CYS A 48 14.12 -8.86 -8.63
C CYS A 48 15.52 -8.73 -9.24
N PHE A 49 16.53 -8.28 -8.49
CA PHE A 49 17.91 -8.24 -8.96
C PHE A 49 18.43 -9.64 -9.26
N ASP A 50 19.06 -9.85 -10.42
CA ASP A 50 19.61 -11.15 -10.83
C ASP A 50 18.55 -12.27 -10.78
N ILE A 51 17.43 -12.04 -11.49
CA ILE A 51 16.38 -13.02 -11.77
C ILE A 51 16.36 -13.28 -13.28
N PRO A 52 16.31 -14.55 -13.73
CA PRO A 52 16.27 -14.85 -15.17
C PRO A 52 15.05 -14.23 -15.86
N ALA A 53 15.22 -13.78 -17.10
CA ALA A 53 14.20 -13.05 -17.86
C ALA A 53 12.89 -13.81 -18.13
N ASN A 54 12.88 -15.14 -18.00
CA ASN A 54 11.67 -15.96 -18.13
C ASN A 54 10.97 -16.25 -16.79
N PHE A 55 11.45 -15.71 -15.67
CA PHE A 55 10.81 -15.82 -14.36
C PHE A 55 10.02 -14.55 -14.02
N ARG A 56 8.95 -14.71 -13.26
CA ARG A 56 8.09 -13.62 -12.77
C ARG A 56 7.88 -13.78 -11.28
N LEU A 57 7.89 -12.65 -10.57
CA LEU A 57 7.52 -12.61 -9.17
C LEU A 57 6.03 -12.94 -9.07
N TYR A 58 5.66 -13.98 -8.32
CA TYR A 58 4.25 -14.32 -8.11
C TYR A 58 3.79 -14.08 -6.66
N ALA A 59 4.72 -14.05 -5.71
CA ALA A 59 4.40 -13.75 -4.32
C ALA A 59 5.57 -13.06 -3.60
N ILE A 60 5.24 -12.12 -2.71
CA ILE A 60 6.15 -11.63 -1.68
C ILE A 60 5.39 -11.48 -0.36
N ASN A 61 5.93 -12.10 0.69
CA ASN A 61 5.33 -12.25 1.99
C ASN A 61 6.29 -11.76 3.07
N GLY A 62 5.84 -10.94 4.02
CA GLY A 62 6.78 -10.42 5.02
C GLY A 62 6.17 -9.85 6.29
N ASN A 63 7.04 -9.61 7.26
CA ASN A 63 6.73 -9.07 8.59
C ASN A 63 7.51 -7.77 8.82
N PHE A 64 6.82 -6.74 9.30
CA PHE A 64 7.43 -5.52 9.79
C PHE A 64 7.90 -5.72 11.23
N LEU A 65 9.21 -5.55 11.46
CA LEU A 65 9.87 -5.78 12.75
C LEU A 65 10.19 -4.48 13.49
N GLY A 66 10.13 -3.33 12.80
CA GLY A 66 10.33 -2.01 13.38
C GLY A 66 10.23 -0.91 12.33
N PRO A 67 10.07 0.35 12.76
CA PRO A 67 9.98 1.46 11.82
C PRO A 67 11.31 1.67 11.09
N ALA A 68 11.24 2.07 9.81
CA ALA A 68 12.33 2.78 9.15
C ALA A 68 12.09 4.29 9.30
N TYR A 69 13.16 5.06 9.52
CA TYR A 69 13.12 6.52 9.62
C TYR A 69 13.31 7.18 8.26
N THR A 70 12.83 8.40 8.13
CA THR A 70 12.82 9.17 6.86
C THR A 70 14.09 10.01 6.64
N ASP A 71 15.02 10.02 7.58
CA ASP A 71 16.21 10.88 7.60
C ASP A 71 17.48 10.17 7.11
N ARG A 72 17.42 8.86 6.85
CA ARG A 72 18.56 8.03 6.45
C ARG A 72 18.15 6.89 5.53
N PRO A 73 19.06 6.41 4.66
CA PRO A 73 18.73 5.35 3.70
C PRO A 73 18.59 4.01 4.40
N VAL A 74 17.84 3.11 3.77
CA VAL A 74 17.82 1.69 4.13
C VAL A 74 18.92 0.92 3.42
N VAL A 75 19.25 -0.25 3.96
CA VAL A 75 20.08 -1.27 3.34
C VAL A 75 19.20 -2.50 3.14
N VAL A 76 19.37 -3.21 2.04
CA VAL A 76 18.60 -4.42 1.72
C VAL A 76 19.56 -5.57 1.49
N ASN A 77 19.46 -6.62 2.30
CA ASN A 77 20.18 -7.86 2.08
C ASN A 77 19.26 -8.86 1.38
N THR A 78 19.85 -9.71 0.55
CA THR A 78 19.15 -10.82 -0.11
C THR A 78 19.88 -12.13 0.10
N LYS A 79 19.15 -13.23 0.12
CA LYS A 79 19.71 -14.59 0.14
C LYS A 79 18.85 -15.51 -0.69
N VAL A 80 19.47 -16.20 -1.65
CA VAL A 80 18.79 -17.24 -2.43
C VAL A 80 18.64 -18.49 -1.55
N TYR A 81 17.39 -18.95 -1.36
CA TYR A 81 17.11 -20.21 -0.67
C TYR A 81 16.84 -21.37 -1.62
N ARG A 82 16.27 -21.08 -2.78
CA ARG A 82 15.89 -22.09 -3.77
C ARG A 82 16.16 -21.56 -5.17
N THR A 83 16.78 -22.40 -5.98
CA THR A 83 16.86 -22.25 -7.43
C THR A 83 16.61 -23.61 -8.06
N THR A 84 15.61 -23.70 -8.91
CA THR A 84 15.27 -24.90 -9.68
C THR A 84 15.04 -24.52 -11.13
N LYS A 85 14.65 -25.47 -11.98
CA LYS A 85 14.29 -25.18 -13.37
C LYS A 85 13.10 -24.21 -13.49
N THR A 86 12.16 -24.25 -12.55
CA THR A 86 10.87 -23.54 -12.65
C THR A 86 10.63 -22.53 -11.53
N PHE A 87 11.26 -22.69 -10.36
CA PHE A 87 11.08 -21.82 -9.20
C PHE A 87 12.38 -21.26 -8.64
N THR A 88 12.30 -20.01 -8.17
CA THR A 88 13.35 -19.35 -7.39
C THR A 88 12.73 -18.72 -6.14
N THR A 89 13.39 -18.84 -4.99
CA THR A 89 12.95 -18.21 -3.73
C THR A 89 14.11 -17.43 -3.12
N LYS A 90 13.86 -16.16 -2.76
CA LYS A 90 14.81 -15.28 -2.08
C LYS A 90 14.25 -14.82 -0.74
N LEU A 91 15.07 -14.87 0.30
CA LEU A 91 14.89 -14.09 1.51
C LEU A 91 15.40 -12.68 1.28
N VAL A 92 14.67 -11.70 1.79
CA VAL A 92 15.02 -10.28 1.75
C VAL A 92 14.91 -9.71 3.16
N GLU A 93 15.91 -8.95 3.58
CA GLU A 93 15.89 -8.20 4.84
C GLU A 93 16.12 -6.73 4.52
N VAL A 94 15.21 -5.86 4.95
CA VAL A 94 15.40 -4.41 4.92
C VAL A 94 15.90 -3.97 6.29
N LEU A 95 17.08 -3.40 6.32
CA LEU A 95 17.78 -2.93 7.50
C LEU A 95 17.91 -1.42 7.47
N GLN A 96 18.09 -0.81 8.64
CA GLN A 96 18.44 0.59 8.75
C GLN A 96 19.36 0.86 9.93
N LYS A 97 20.38 1.69 9.71
CA LYS A 97 21.31 2.14 10.76
C LYS A 97 20.57 3.01 11.78
N GLN A 98 20.60 2.63 13.04
CA GLN A 98 20.01 3.36 14.15
C GLN A 98 20.99 4.41 14.72
N ASP A 99 20.55 5.22 15.67
CA ASP A 99 21.36 6.29 16.27
C ASP A 99 22.56 5.75 17.07
N ASP A 100 22.47 4.51 17.58
CA ASP A 100 23.58 3.80 18.23
C ASP A 100 24.62 3.25 17.23
N GLY A 101 24.41 3.51 15.94
CA GLY A 101 25.27 3.07 14.85
C GLY A 101 25.06 1.64 14.39
N LYS A 102 24.19 0.85 15.04
CA LYS A 102 23.91 -0.54 14.67
C LYS A 102 22.83 -0.63 13.59
N GLU A 103 22.90 -1.66 12.76
CA GLU A 103 21.82 -1.97 11.82
C GLU A 103 20.72 -2.75 12.53
N ARG A 104 19.47 -2.34 12.32
CA ARG A 104 18.27 -3.07 12.77
C ARG A 104 17.48 -3.52 11.56
N VAL A 105 17.02 -4.77 11.58
CA VAL A 105 16.05 -5.27 10.60
C VAL A 105 14.69 -4.59 10.84
N CYS A 106 14.18 -3.89 9.83
CA CYS A 106 12.88 -3.23 9.83
C CYS A 106 11.82 -4.10 9.14
N LEU A 107 12.20 -4.87 8.12
CA LEU A 107 11.33 -5.80 7.39
C LEU A 107 12.08 -7.08 7.04
N VAL A 108 11.42 -8.22 7.15
CA VAL A 108 11.87 -9.50 6.57
C VAL A 108 10.79 -10.04 5.64
N ALA A 109 11.19 -10.54 4.47
CA ALA A 109 10.26 -11.07 3.48
C ALA A 109 10.84 -12.25 2.69
N LEU A 110 9.96 -13.16 2.25
CA LEU A 110 10.25 -14.17 1.23
C LEU A 110 9.61 -13.73 -0.08
N ALA A 111 10.39 -13.74 -1.15
CA ALA A 111 9.96 -13.46 -2.51
C ALA A 111 10.10 -14.73 -3.37
N ASP A 112 9.01 -15.13 -4.02
CA ASP A 112 8.95 -16.33 -4.85
C ASP A 112 8.69 -15.98 -6.31
N PHE A 113 9.47 -16.63 -7.17
CA PHE A 113 9.44 -16.47 -8.61
C PHE A 113 9.13 -17.81 -9.28
N HIS A 114 8.38 -17.73 -10.37
CA HIS A 114 8.01 -18.87 -11.20
C HIS A 114 8.30 -18.55 -12.66
N VAL A 115 8.70 -19.54 -13.45
CA VAL A 115 8.77 -19.40 -14.90
C VAL A 115 7.41 -19.00 -15.47
N VAL A 116 7.41 -18.21 -16.54
CA VAL A 116 6.21 -17.97 -17.32
C VAL A 116 5.84 -19.26 -18.04
N GLU A 117 4.70 -19.84 -17.64
CA GLU A 117 4.13 -20.99 -18.33
C GLU A 117 3.50 -20.57 -19.66
N PRO A 118 3.62 -21.39 -20.73
CA PRO A 118 3.04 -21.07 -22.03
C PRO A 118 1.51 -21.13 -22.02
N GLU A 119 0.93 -21.93 -21.13
CA GLU A 119 -0.52 -22.18 -21.07
C GLU A 119 -1.00 -22.25 -19.62
N SER A 120 -2.29 -21.99 -19.42
CA SER A 120 -2.96 -22.14 -18.13
C SER A 120 -4.08 -23.16 -18.25
N PHE A 121 -4.14 -24.10 -17.31
CA PHE A 121 -5.22 -25.09 -17.28
C PHE A 121 -6.59 -24.44 -17.00
N MET A 122 -6.62 -23.41 -16.16
CA MET A 122 -7.82 -22.61 -15.85
C MET A 122 -7.45 -21.13 -15.79
N VAL A 123 -8.37 -20.27 -16.24
CA VAL A 123 -8.24 -18.81 -16.17
C VAL A 123 -9.53 -18.23 -15.61
N TYR A 124 -9.48 -17.74 -14.37
CA TYR A 124 -10.63 -17.12 -13.70
C TYR A 124 -10.16 -16.16 -12.61
N SER A 125 -11.04 -15.24 -12.22
CA SER A 125 -10.87 -14.40 -11.03
C SER A 125 -12.23 -13.93 -10.53
N ALA A 126 -12.36 -13.69 -9.23
CA ALA A 126 -13.55 -13.04 -8.69
C ALA A 126 -13.67 -11.59 -9.22
N PRO A 127 -14.89 -11.10 -9.51
CA PRO A 127 -15.10 -9.68 -9.77
C PRO A 127 -14.89 -8.85 -8.48
N PRO A 128 -14.82 -7.51 -8.57
CA PRO A 128 -14.92 -6.63 -7.41
C PRO A 128 -16.23 -6.88 -6.64
N SER A 129 -16.29 -6.48 -5.36
CA SER A 129 -17.45 -6.75 -4.50
C SER A 129 -18.75 -6.08 -4.98
N MET A 130 -18.63 -5.04 -5.78
CA MET A 130 -19.76 -4.38 -6.44
C MET A 130 -19.32 -3.73 -7.76
N LYS A 131 -20.29 -3.25 -8.54
CA LYS A 131 -20.00 -2.44 -9.73
C LYS A 131 -19.59 -1.02 -9.29
N TYR A 132 -18.39 -0.61 -9.68
CA TYR A 132 -17.89 0.75 -9.47
C TYR A 132 -18.01 1.60 -10.74
N SER A 133 -18.06 2.92 -10.57
CA SER A 133 -18.03 3.87 -11.68
C SER A 133 -16.75 3.72 -12.53
N PRO A 134 -16.83 3.90 -13.86
CA PRO A 134 -15.66 3.92 -14.72
C PRO A 134 -14.77 5.14 -14.44
N VAL A 135 -13.57 5.17 -15.03
CA VAL A 135 -12.55 6.20 -14.82
C VAL A 135 -13.10 7.61 -15.12
N GLU A 136 -13.91 7.73 -16.17
CA GLU A 136 -14.46 9.00 -16.70
C GLU A 136 -15.51 9.62 -15.76
N GLU A 137 -16.20 8.79 -14.98
CA GLU A 137 -17.21 9.23 -14.00
C GLU A 137 -16.64 9.37 -12.59
N SER A 138 -15.38 8.97 -12.39
CA SER A 138 -14.72 8.95 -11.09
C SER A 138 -14.06 10.29 -10.77
N TRP A 139 -14.01 10.66 -9.50
CA TRP A 139 -13.51 11.97 -9.08
C TRP A 139 -11.99 12.00 -9.00
N THR A 140 -11.37 13.05 -9.52
CA THR A 140 -10.00 13.37 -9.14
C THR A 140 -9.96 13.78 -7.66
N PRO A 141 -8.87 13.52 -6.92
CA PRO A 141 -8.75 14.00 -5.54
C PRO A 141 -8.92 15.53 -5.43
N ALA A 142 -8.42 16.29 -6.42
CA ALA A 142 -8.53 17.75 -6.45
C ALA A 142 -9.99 18.21 -6.60
N ASP A 143 -10.72 17.66 -7.56
CA ASP A 143 -12.13 18.02 -7.79
C ASP A 143 -13.01 17.60 -6.62
N ARG A 144 -12.72 16.43 -6.03
CA ARG A 144 -13.48 15.95 -4.86
C ARG A 144 -13.30 16.89 -3.67
N LYS A 145 -12.06 17.28 -3.35
CA LYS A 145 -11.76 18.25 -2.27
C LYS A 145 -12.48 19.57 -2.48
N LYS A 146 -12.39 20.15 -3.69
CA LYS A 146 -13.08 21.40 -4.04
C LYS A 146 -14.60 21.29 -3.84
N THR A 147 -15.18 20.17 -4.26
CA THR A 147 -16.61 19.90 -4.10
C THR A 147 -17.00 19.79 -2.63
N MET A 148 -16.24 19.04 -1.82
CA MET A 148 -16.51 18.87 -0.40
C MET A 148 -16.43 20.17 0.39
N VAL A 149 -15.50 21.08 0.05
CA VAL A 149 -15.43 22.42 0.65
C VAL A 149 -16.63 23.27 0.24
N LYS A 150 -16.98 23.27 -1.05
CA LYS A 150 -18.16 23.99 -1.57
C LYS A 150 -19.46 23.53 -0.90
N GLU A 151 -19.60 22.23 -0.68
CA GLU A 151 -20.76 21.60 -0.04
C GLU A 151 -20.73 21.67 1.50
N LYS A 152 -19.69 22.28 2.08
CA LYS A 152 -19.48 22.38 3.54
C LYS A 152 -19.40 21.02 4.24
N ILE A 153 -18.99 19.98 3.52
CA ILE A 153 -18.69 18.66 4.10
C ILE A 153 -17.36 18.72 4.86
N LEU A 154 -16.40 19.49 4.33
CA LEU A 154 -15.11 19.75 4.95
C LEU A 154 -14.81 21.24 4.94
N THR A 155 -14.05 21.68 5.93
CA THR A 155 -13.37 22.98 5.93
C THR A 155 -12.09 22.92 5.12
N GLN A 156 -11.59 24.08 4.67
CA GLN A 156 -10.29 24.14 3.98
C GLN A 156 -9.15 23.63 4.88
N ALA A 157 -9.20 23.92 6.19
CA ALA A 157 -8.18 23.46 7.13
C ALA A 157 -8.11 21.93 7.26
N GLU A 158 -9.25 21.24 7.18
CA GLU A 158 -9.28 19.77 7.17
C GLU A 158 -8.70 19.21 5.87
N VAL A 159 -8.96 19.84 4.73
CA VAL A 159 -8.33 19.50 3.44
C VAL A 159 -6.82 19.73 3.50
N ASP A 160 -6.36 20.85 4.04
CA ASP A 160 -4.92 21.13 4.17
C ASP A 160 -4.22 20.12 5.08
N THR A 161 -4.93 19.63 6.12
CA THR A 161 -4.43 18.58 7.01
C THR A 161 -4.35 17.23 6.27
N HIS A 162 -5.35 16.90 5.46
CA HIS A 162 -5.34 15.72 4.59
C HIS A 162 -4.14 15.76 3.64
N ASP A 163 -3.91 16.89 2.97
CA ASP A 163 -2.82 17.06 2.01
C ASP A 163 -1.44 16.87 2.64
N LYS A 164 -1.23 17.39 3.85
CA LYS A 164 0.02 17.18 4.60
C LYS A 164 0.32 15.69 4.87
N MET A 165 -0.69 14.84 4.95
CA MET A 165 -0.51 13.41 5.24
C MET A 165 -0.41 12.54 3.98
N PHE A 166 -1.02 12.96 2.87
CA PHE A 166 -1.25 12.10 1.70
C PHE A 166 -0.79 12.69 0.36
N SER A 167 -0.12 13.83 0.34
CA SER A 167 0.36 14.47 -0.91
C SER A 167 1.24 13.55 -1.76
N LEU A 168 2.04 12.66 -1.13
CA LEU A 168 2.94 11.73 -1.82
C LEU A 168 2.26 10.97 -2.96
N MET A 169 1.04 10.46 -2.77
CA MET A 169 0.34 9.70 -3.81
C MET A 169 -0.11 10.60 -4.97
N GLY A 170 -0.46 11.86 -4.70
CA GLY A 170 -0.86 12.81 -5.74
C GLY A 170 0.25 13.05 -6.77
N ASP A 171 1.51 13.04 -6.31
CA ASP A 171 2.70 13.25 -7.13
C ASP A 171 3.08 12.01 -7.94
N LEU A 172 2.78 10.81 -7.44
CA LEU A 172 3.25 9.55 -8.01
C LEU A 172 2.23 8.87 -8.94
N ILE A 173 0.93 9.03 -8.63
CA ILE A 173 -0.14 8.35 -9.35
C ILE A 173 -1.25 9.28 -9.83
N ASP A 174 -1.86 8.89 -10.93
CA ASP A 174 -3.15 9.42 -11.36
C ASP A 174 -4.24 8.59 -10.67
N MET A 175 -4.82 9.13 -9.60
CA MET A 175 -5.88 8.50 -8.81
C MET A 175 -7.25 9.04 -9.22
N ARG A 176 -8.26 8.15 -9.27
CA ARG A 176 -9.67 8.51 -9.43
C ARG A 176 -10.52 7.78 -8.41
N PHE A 177 -11.16 8.50 -7.50
CA PHE A 177 -12.10 7.90 -6.55
C PHE A 177 -13.38 7.49 -7.27
N THR A 178 -13.75 6.22 -7.15
CA THR A 178 -15.05 5.76 -7.63
C THR A 178 -16.17 6.40 -6.81
N THR A 179 -17.32 6.65 -7.42
CA THR A 179 -18.44 7.36 -6.75
C THR A 179 -19.02 6.54 -5.58
N GLN A 180 -18.98 5.21 -5.67
CA GLN A 180 -19.37 4.28 -4.61
C GLN A 180 -18.27 4.10 -3.55
N GLY A 181 -17.02 4.49 -3.85
CA GLY A 181 -15.88 4.30 -2.97
C GLY A 181 -15.93 5.19 -1.74
N ILE A 182 -15.98 4.58 -0.55
CA ILE A 182 -16.01 5.29 0.72
C ILE A 182 -14.81 6.23 0.91
N HIS A 183 -13.62 5.87 0.41
CA HIS A 183 -12.44 6.74 0.42
C HIS A 183 -12.72 8.07 -0.32
N GLY A 184 -13.44 8.05 -1.43
CA GLY A 184 -13.83 9.27 -2.16
C GLY A 184 -14.93 10.05 -1.48
N GLN A 185 -15.93 9.36 -0.94
CA GLN A 185 -17.07 10.00 -0.26
C GLN A 185 -16.63 10.74 1.00
N THR A 186 -15.66 10.18 1.72
CA THR A 186 -15.20 10.67 3.03
C THR A 186 -13.84 11.38 3.00
N LEU A 187 -13.19 11.49 1.84
CA LEU A 187 -11.79 11.90 1.72
C LEU A 187 -10.88 11.09 2.66
N GLN A 188 -10.89 9.76 2.48
CA GLN A 188 -10.11 8.80 3.26
C GLN A 188 -10.38 8.91 4.78
N GLY A 189 -11.65 9.10 5.14
CA GLY A 189 -12.13 9.20 6.52
C GLY A 189 -12.13 10.61 7.11
N PHE A 190 -11.56 11.62 6.45
CA PHE A 190 -11.47 12.99 6.98
C PHE A 190 -12.82 13.66 7.20
N ALA A 191 -13.82 13.37 6.37
CA ALA A 191 -15.19 13.80 6.61
C ALA A 191 -15.83 12.90 7.67
N LYS A 192 -15.41 13.11 8.92
CA LYS A 192 -15.76 12.26 10.06
C LYS A 192 -17.27 12.17 10.24
N GLY A 193 -17.80 10.95 10.29
CA GLY A 193 -19.24 10.69 10.47
C GLY A 193 -20.12 11.04 9.25
N HIS A 194 -19.53 11.41 8.10
CA HIS A 194 -20.27 11.60 6.87
C HIS A 194 -20.96 10.29 6.45
N LYS A 195 -22.27 10.35 6.17
CA LYS A 195 -23.04 9.18 5.74
C LYS A 195 -22.65 8.80 4.32
N THR A 196 -22.28 7.54 4.13
CA THR A 196 -21.92 6.99 2.83
C THR A 196 -23.08 6.24 2.16
N THR A 197 -22.92 5.91 0.88
CA THR A 197 -23.89 5.07 0.15
C THR A 197 -23.98 3.64 0.70
N GLN A 198 -23.09 3.25 1.61
CA GLN A 198 -22.96 1.89 2.15
C GLN A 198 -23.30 1.81 3.65
N GLU A 199 -23.91 2.84 4.26
CA GLU A 199 -24.19 2.82 5.71
C GLU A 199 -25.12 1.68 6.17
N HIS A 200 -25.98 1.21 5.26
CA HIS A 200 -26.92 0.13 5.52
C HIS A 200 -26.24 -1.25 5.59
N LEU A 201 -24.98 -1.36 5.16
CA LEU A 201 -24.22 -2.61 5.16
C LEU A 201 -23.43 -2.78 6.46
N PRO A 202 -23.30 -4.03 6.97
CA PRO A 202 -22.33 -4.33 8.02
C PRO A 202 -20.90 -4.06 7.52
N LEU A 203 -19.98 -3.76 8.44
CA LEU A 203 -18.62 -3.31 8.11
C LEU A 203 -17.87 -4.23 7.11
N THR A 204 -18.02 -5.54 7.22
CA THR A 204 -17.34 -6.53 6.36
C THR A 204 -17.97 -6.67 4.97
N GLU A 205 -19.18 -6.15 4.77
CA GLU A 205 -19.82 -6.05 3.47
C GLU A 205 -19.52 -4.71 2.79
N ARG A 206 -19.08 -3.70 3.56
CA ARG A 206 -18.61 -2.42 3.00
C ARG A 206 -17.29 -2.61 2.23
N SER A 207 -17.12 -1.78 1.22
CA SER A 207 -15.91 -1.73 0.40
C SER A 207 -15.62 -0.31 -0.08
N SER A 208 -14.43 -0.10 -0.59
CA SER A 208 -14.06 1.15 -1.24
C SER A 208 -13.19 0.85 -2.44
N ALA A 209 -13.24 1.68 -3.47
CA ALA A 209 -12.35 1.53 -4.60
C ALA A 209 -11.89 2.85 -5.21
N ASP A 210 -10.70 2.82 -5.81
CA ASP A 210 -10.18 3.84 -6.68
C ASP A 210 -9.63 3.23 -7.98
N TRP A 211 -9.55 4.04 -9.03
CA TRP A 211 -8.70 3.75 -10.17
C TRP A 211 -7.33 4.38 -9.93
N LEU A 212 -6.27 3.65 -10.26
CA LEU A 212 -4.91 4.20 -10.24
C LEU A 212 -4.11 3.77 -11.46
N ARG A 213 -3.19 4.65 -11.86
CA ARG A 213 -2.03 4.34 -12.71
C ARG A 213 -0.86 5.19 -12.28
N VAL A 214 0.36 4.75 -12.57
CA VAL A 214 1.54 5.59 -12.35
C VAL A 214 1.57 6.77 -13.31
N ARG A 215 2.12 7.90 -12.85
CA ARG A 215 2.37 9.07 -13.71
C ARG A 215 3.63 8.92 -14.55
N GLU A 216 4.66 8.27 -14.00
CA GLU A 216 5.88 8.00 -14.74
C GLU A 216 5.67 6.87 -15.76
N LYS A 217 6.47 6.88 -16.82
CA LYS A 217 6.47 5.78 -17.78
C LYS A 217 7.32 4.64 -17.23
N VAL A 218 6.70 3.49 -17.00
CA VAL A 218 7.35 2.27 -16.51
C VAL A 218 7.54 1.29 -17.67
N SER A 219 8.72 0.69 -17.79
CA SER A 219 9.08 -0.09 -19.00
C SER A 219 9.50 -1.52 -18.74
N THR A 220 10.02 -1.83 -17.55
CA THR A 220 10.50 -3.19 -17.24
C THR A 220 9.52 -3.95 -16.34
N HIS A 221 9.54 -5.28 -16.40
CA HIS A 221 8.75 -6.11 -15.51
C HIS A 221 9.07 -5.83 -14.02
N SER A 222 10.37 -5.70 -13.69
CA SER A 222 10.82 -5.39 -12.33
C SER A 222 10.24 -4.08 -11.83
N GLU A 223 10.30 -3.00 -12.61
CA GLU A 223 9.69 -1.72 -12.23
C GLU A 223 8.18 -1.85 -12.04
N ASN A 224 7.47 -2.60 -12.90
CA ASN A 224 6.03 -2.82 -12.76
C ASN A 224 5.69 -3.46 -11.41
N VAL A 225 6.35 -4.57 -11.04
CA VAL A 225 6.04 -5.29 -9.78
C VAL A 225 6.53 -4.51 -8.55
N THR A 226 7.69 -3.86 -8.63
CA THR A 226 8.25 -3.04 -7.55
C THR A 226 7.36 -1.84 -7.23
N ASN A 227 6.97 -1.08 -8.25
CA ASN A 227 6.10 0.09 -8.08
C ASN A 227 4.70 -0.33 -7.62
N LEU A 228 4.17 -1.44 -8.14
CA LEU A 228 2.89 -1.95 -7.67
C LEU A 228 2.95 -2.40 -6.19
N ALA A 229 4.04 -3.03 -5.76
CA ALA A 229 4.22 -3.43 -4.38
C ALA A 229 4.23 -2.23 -3.42
N PHE A 230 4.84 -1.11 -3.82
CA PHE A 230 4.75 0.15 -3.09
C PHE A 230 3.31 0.67 -3.02
N LEU A 231 2.60 0.67 -4.15
CA LEU A 231 1.28 1.28 -4.24
C LEU A 231 0.19 0.47 -3.54
N LEU A 232 0.25 -0.87 -3.58
CA LEU A 232 -0.78 -1.73 -2.98
C LEU A 232 -0.79 -1.70 -1.45
N ASP A 233 0.32 -1.36 -0.79
CA ASP A 233 0.36 -1.18 0.67
C ASP A 233 -0.54 -0.02 1.15
N ALA A 234 -0.82 0.95 0.27
CA ALA A 234 -1.55 2.15 0.64
C ALA A 234 -2.96 1.83 1.16
N SER A 235 -3.31 2.47 2.27
CA SER A 235 -4.62 2.45 2.91
C SER A 235 -5.10 1.15 3.56
N ILE A 236 -4.49 -0.02 3.31
CA ILE A 236 -4.99 -1.30 3.86
C ILE A 236 -5.08 -1.26 5.39
N SER A 237 -4.04 -0.75 6.05
CA SER A 237 -3.95 -0.72 7.53
C SER A 237 -5.02 0.09 8.23
N PHE A 238 -5.52 1.14 7.58
CA PHE A 238 -6.53 2.02 8.14
C PHE A 238 -7.88 1.98 7.41
N THR A 239 -8.02 1.11 6.42
CA THR A 239 -9.29 0.83 5.74
C THR A 239 -10.46 0.58 6.71
N PRO A 240 -10.31 -0.18 7.82
CA PRO A 240 -11.42 -0.39 8.77
C PRO A 240 -11.97 0.90 9.39
N LEU A 241 -11.12 1.94 9.54
CA LEU A 241 -11.54 3.26 10.01
C LEU A 241 -12.28 4.01 8.89
N VAL A 242 -11.72 4.01 7.68
CA VAL A 242 -12.32 4.72 6.54
C VAL A 242 -13.69 4.15 6.19
N LEU A 243 -13.86 2.83 6.22
CA LEU A 243 -15.15 2.15 5.97
C LEU A 243 -16.24 2.52 7.01
N GLN A 244 -15.87 3.19 8.10
CA GLN A 244 -16.76 3.73 9.13
C GLN A 244 -16.73 5.26 9.20
N SER A 245 -16.22 5.93 8.15
CA SER A 245 -16.08 7.39 8.10
C SER A 245 -15.29 7.96 9.28
N MET A 246 -14.19 7.30 9.66
CA MET A 246 -13.27 7.76 10.69
C MET A 246 -11.88 8.01 10.08
N PRO A 247 -11.22 9.14 10.39
CA PRO A 247 -9.88 9.39 9.91
C PRO A 247 -8.86 8.56 10.70
N LEU A 248 -7.72 8.28 10.05
CA LEU A 248 -6.58 7.58 10.66
C LEU A 248 -6.12 8.20 11.99
N THR A 249 -6.26 9.52 12.13
CA THR A 249 -5.88 10.29 13.32
C THR A 249 -6.70 9.98 14.58
N GLU A 250 -7.82 9.26 14.46
CA GLU A 250 -8.59 8.78 15.60
C GLU A 250 -7.95 7.55 16.28
N SER A 251 -7.01 6.87 15.61
CA SER A 251 -6.32 5.73 16.20
C SER A 251 -5.18 6.15 17.14
N GLY A 252 -4.95 5.35 18.18
CA GLY A 252 -3.77 5.51 19.03
C GLY A 252 -2.52 4.88 18.42
N ALA A 253 -2.70 3.82 17.62
CA ALA A 253 -1.68 3.24 16.76
C ALA A 253 -2.37 2.53 15.60
N CYS A 254 -1.88 2.72 14.39
CA CYS A 254 -2.35 2.03 13.21
C CYS A 254 -1.17 1.81 12.25
N SER A 255 -0.82 0.55 12.00
CA SER A 255 0.33 0.16 11.17
C SER A 255 0.21 -1.29 10.73
N THR A 256 0.88 -1.64 9.64
CA THR A 256 0.98 -3.02 9.15
C THR A 256 1.92 -3.83 10.04
N LEU A 257 1.54 -5.07 10.38
CA LEU A 257 2.38 -6.03 11.11
C LEU A 257 2.96 -7.07 10.16
N GLU A 258 2.13 -7.59 9.26
CA GLU A 258 2.52 -8.51 8.20
C GLU A 258 1.74 -8.21 6.92
N PHE A 259 2.29 -8.66 5.80
CA PHE A 259 1.64 -8.56 4.51
C PHE A 259 1.88 -9.80 3.66
N SER A 260 0.96 -10.02 2.73
CA SER A 260 1.06 -11.02 1.69
C SER A 260 0.61 -10.44 0.36
N LEU A 261 1.56 -10.14 -0.53
CA LEU A 261 1.31 -9.67 -1.88
C LEU A 261 1.43 -10.82 -2.88
N ARG A 262 0.44 -10.93 -3.77
CA ARG A 262 0.36 -11.93 -4.83
C ARG A 262 0.18 -11.23 -6.17
N PHE A 263 0.98 -11.61 -7.15
CA PHE A 263 0.80 -11.25 -8.55
C PHE A 263 0.16 -12.45 -9.25
N LEU A 264 -1.06 -12.25 -9.76
CA LEU A 264 -1.94 -13.32 -10.26
C LEU A 264 -1.85 -13.47 -11.79
N THR A 265 -1.06 -12.61 -12.43
CA THR A 265 -0.79 -12.62 -13.85
C THR A 265 0.71 -12.38 -14.05
N PRO A 266 1.37 -13.04 -15.01
CA PRO A 266 2.81 -12.89 -15.21
C PRO A 266 3.20 -11.48 -15.68
N GLU A 267 2.32 -10.83 -16.44
CA GLU A 267 2.55 -9.48 -16.98
C GLU A 267 1.53 -8.50 -16.43
N ILE A 268 2.04 -7.39 -15.89
CA ILE A 268 1.27 -6.25 -15.39
C ILE A 268 1.84 -5.00 -16.04
N ASN A 269 0.96 -4.11 -16.48
CA ASN A 269 1.34 -2.82 -17.04
C ASN A 269 0.74 -1.68 -16.20
N ILE A 270 1.45 -1.22 -15.18
CA ILE A 270 0.91 -0.19 -14.26
C ILE A 270 0.77 1.21 -14.88
N ASN A 271 1.21 1.39 -16.14
CA ASN A 271 0.89 2.59 -16.91
C ASN A 271 -0.61 2.69 -17.23
N ASP A 272 -1.31 1.55 -17.28
CA ASP A 272 -2.75 1.48 -17.50
C ASP A 272 -3.51 1.67 -16.19
N PHE A 273 -4.74 2.19 -16.29
CA PHE A 273 -5.62 2.28 -15.13
C PHE A 273 -6.02 0.89 -14.64
N HIS A 274 -5.86 0.68 -13.34
CA HIS A 274 -6.33 -0.49 -12.62
C HIS A 274 -7.32 -0.09 -11.54
N LEU A 275 -8.39 -0.88 -11.38
CA LEU A 275 -9.31 -0.71 -10.26
C LEU A 275 -8.70 -1.39 -9.04
N ARG A 276 -8.54 -0.65 -7.95
CA ARG A 276 -8.15 -1.19 -6.66
C ARG A 276 -9.32 -1.12 -5.69
N GLU A 277 -9.66 -2.24 -5.08
CA GLU A 277 -10.68 -2.33 -4.04
C GLU A 277 -10.05 -2.65 -2.70
N TRP A 278 -10.52 -2.01 -1.63
CA TRP A 278 -10.20 -2.35 -0.26
C TRP A 278 -11.41 -2.92 0.48
N LYS A 279 -11.15 -3.96 1.27
CA LYS A 279 -12.10 -4.53 2.22
C LYS A 279 -11.43 -4.85 3.55
N THR A 280 -12.25 -4.93 4.60
CA THR A 280 -11.86 -5.50 5.89
C THR A 280 -12.73 -6.70 6.22
N TYR A 281 -12.16 -7.68 6.91
CA TYR A 281 -12.83 -8.97 7.14
C TYR A 281 -12.94 -9.31 8.62
N ALA A 282 -11.97 -8.93 9.44
CA ALA A 282 -11.97 -9.22 10.86
C ALA A 282 -11.22 -8.14 11.64
N GLY A 283 -11.65 -7.91 12.87
CA GLY A 283 -10.96 -7.05 13.82
C GLY A 283 -11.23 -7.49 15.24
N ASP A 284 -10.16 -7.71 16.01
CA ASP A 284 -10.22 -8.05 17.43
C ASP A 284 -8.84 -7.85 18.07
N ALA A 285 -8.78 -7.74 19.41
CA ALA A 285 -7.56 -7.63 20.20
C ALA A 285 -6.57 -6.56 19.65
N ALA A 286 -7.14 -5.41 19.27
CA ALA A 286 -6.43 -4.28 18.66
C ALA A 286 -5.68 -4.63 17.36
N ARG A 287 -6.18 -5.59 16.59
CA ARG A 287 -5.70 -5.96 15.27
C ARG A 287 -6.85 -6.00 14.27
N THR A 288 -6.52 -5.85 13.00
CA THR A 288 -7.46 -6.01 11.88
C THR A 288 -6.84 -6.81 10.76
N PHE A 289 -7.68 -7.50 10.00
CA PHE A 289 -7.31 -8.19 8.77
C PHE A 289 -8.07 -7.57 7.60
N SER A 290 -7.32 -7.05 6.63
CA SER A 290 -7.84 -6.29 5.49
C SER A 290 -7.08 -6.66 4.22
N GLU A 291 -7.65 -6.34 3.06
CA GLU A 291 -7.07 -6.68 1.75
C GLU A 291 -7.32 -5.58 0.73
N ALA A 292 -6.32 -5.30 -0.10
CA ALA A 292 -6.47 -4.61 -1.37
C ALA A 292 -6.42 -5.62 -2.52
N ARG A 293 -7.36 -5.55 -3.44
CA ARG A 293 -7.39 -6.34 -4.68
C ARG A 293 -7.30 -5.42 -5.88
N LEU A 294 -6.70 -5.89 -6.97
CA LEU A 294 -6.45 -5.10 -8.17
C LEU A 294 -6.97 -5.80 -9.42
N TRP A 295 -7.70 -5.08 -10.27
CA TRP A 295 -8.19 -5.56 -11.56
C TRP A 295 -7.72 -4.67 -12.70
N ASP A 296 -7.44 -5.28 -13.85
CA ASP A 296 -7.18 -4.58 -15.09
C ASP A 296 -8.47 -4.02 -15.73
N SER A 297 -8.34 -3.27 -16.83
CA SER A 297 -9.46 -2.69 -17.57
C SER A 297 -10.41 -3.72 -18.18
N LYS A 298 -10.02 -5.00 -18.25
CA LYS A 298 -10.84 -6.11 -18.73
C LYS A 298 -11.56 -6.84 -17.60
N GLY A 299 -11.38 -6.41 -16.35
CA GLY A 299 -11.98 -7.02 -15.18
C GLY A 299 -11.29 -8.30 -14.72
N LYS A 300 -10.07 -8.59 -15.19
CA LYS A 300 -9.24 -9.69 -14.67
C LYS A 300 -8.53 -9.22 -13.41
N MET A 301 -8.61 -10.00 -12.32
CA MET A 301 -7.82 -9.70 -11.13
C MET A 301 -6.35 -10.01 -11.40
N VAL A 302 -5.48 -9.03 -11.19
CA VAL A 302 -4.05 -9.11 -11.53
C VAL A 302 -3.15 -9.14 -10.30
N ALA A 303 -3.61 -8.63 -9.15
CA ALA A 303 -2.86 -8.67 -7.91
C ALA A 303 -3.79 -8.60 -6.68
N SER A 304 -3.28 -9.04 -5.54
CA SER A 304 -3.91 -8.84 -4.22
C SER A 304 -2.84 -8.70 -3.14
N MET A 305 -3.07 -7.80 -2.19
CA MET A 305 -2.30 -7.68 -0.96
C MET A 305 -3.22 -7.77 0.24
N SER A 306 -2.99 -8.76 1.11
CA SER A 306 -3.64 -8.84 2.43
C SER A 306 -2.69 -8.40 3.53
N GLN A 307 -3.23 -7.85 4.61
CA GLN A 307 -2.46 -7.42 5.78
C GLN A 307 -3.19 -7.69 7.08
N THR A 308 -2.44 -8.13 8.09
CA THR A 308 -2.78 -7.98 9.50
C THR A 308 -2.12 -6.73 10.03
N CYS A 309 -2.92 -5.86 10.62
CA CYS A 309 -2.49 -4.54 11.07
C CYS A 309 -2.78 -4.37 12.55
N ILE A 310 -1.93 -3.62 13.26
CA ILE A 310 -2.29 -3.09 14.57
C ILE A 310 -3.31 -1.97 14.36
N LEU A 311 -4.37 -1.95 15.18
CA LEU A 311 -5.33 -0.85 15.25
C LEU A 311 -5.74 -0.68 16.73
N ARG A 312 -5.07 0.25 17.42
CA ARG A 312 -5.31 0.54 18.84
C ARG A 312 -6.21 1.77 19.00
N PRO A 313 -7.09 1.77 20.02
CA PRO A 313 -7.80 2.98 20.41
C PRO A 313 -6.81 4.06 20.87
N PRO A 314 -7.19 5.35 20.82
CA PRO A 314 -6.39 6.42 21.36
C PRO A 314 -6.18 6.20 22.87
N LYS A 315 -5.06 6.67 23.41
CA LYS A 315 -4.83 6.63 24.86
C LYS A 315 -5.95 7.43 25.54
N LYS A 316 -6.65 6.84 26.51
CA LYS A 316 -7.59 7.60 27.36
C LYS A 316 -6.81 8.75 28.02
N ALA A 317 -7.32 9.98 27.92
CA ALA A 317 -6.78 11.08 28.69
C ALA A 317 -6.82 10.67 30.17
N ALA A 318 -5.70 10.83 30.88
CA ALA A 318 -5.67 10.54 32.31
C ALA A 318 -6.75 11.39 32.99
N SER A 319 -7.77 10.75 33.56
CA SER A 319 -8.69 11.45 34.46
C SER A 319 -7.83 12.10 35.53
N LYS A 320 -7.85 13.43 35.65
CA LYS A 320 -7.23 14.13 36.77
C LYS A 320 -7.70 13.39 38.03
N LYS A 321 -6.79 12.69 38.71
CA LYS A 321 -7.09 12.11 40.01
C LYS A 321 -7.52 13.29 40.88
N SER A 322 -8.80 13.32 41.22
CA SER A 322 -9.32 14.14 42.31
C SER A 322 -8.42 13.86 43.51
N LYS A 323 -7.63 14.86 43.92
CA LYS A 323 -6.97 14.83 45.22
C LYS A 323 -8.10 14.90 46.24
N LEU A 324 -8.44 13.75 46.83
CA LEU A 324 -9.07 13.71 48.14
C LEU A 324 -7.96 13.86 49.18
#